data_AF-A0A7D4Q427-F1
#
_entry.id   AF-A0A7D4Q427-F1
#
_cell.length_a   1.000
_cell.length_b   1.000
_cell.length_c   1.000
_cell.angle_alpha   90.00
_cell.angle_beta   90.00
_cell.angle_gamma   90.00
#
_symmetry.space_group_name_H-M   'P 1'
#
loop_
_entity.id
_entity.type
_entity.pdbx_description
1 polymer ?
#
loop_
_entity_poly.entity_id
_entity_poly.type
_entity_poly.pdbx_seq_one_letter_code
_entity_poly.pdbx_strand_id
1 'polypeptide(L)' 'MTKVRSSRSTAEWSKTREGHYEQFCDEILYRRGFKLDIDNDQVYLISTEMRTLLLKINKRKTQWYEIWLKLKEI' A
#
# COMPACT_ATOMS: atom_id res chain seq x y z
N MET A 1 16.58 -15.32 -34.89
CA MET A 1 15.88 -15.42 -33.59
C MET A 1 16.30 -14.25 -32.72
N THR A 2 15.49 -13.21 -32.67
CA THR A 2 15.81 -11.97 -31.94
C THR A 2 15.37 -12.13 -30.49
N LYS A 3 16.33 -12.11 -29.56
CA LYS A 3 16.12 -12.24 -28.11
C LYS A 3 15.48 -10.96 -27.56
N VAL A 4 14.16 -10.90 -27.59
CA VAL A 4 13.39 -9.85 -26.91
C VAL A 4 13.48 -10.13 -25.41
N ARG A 5 14.23 -9.28 -24.69
CA ARG A 5 14.28 -9.28 -23.22
C ARG A 5 12.86 -9.13 -22.68
N SER A 6 12.32 -10.20 -22.10
CA SER A 6 10.99 -10.25 -21.50
C SER A 6 10.92 -9.40 -20.23
N SER A 7 10.69 -8.09 -20.37
CA SER A 7 10.34 -7.19 -19.26
C SER A 7 8.86 -7.29 -18.85
N ARG A 8 8.08 -8.19 -19.47
CA ARG A 8 6.65 -8.38 -19.20
C ARG A 8 6.36 -9.17 -17.91
N SER A 9 7.20 -10.13 -17.53
CA SER A 9 6.93 -11.00 -16.38
C SER A 9 7.06 -10.30 -15.01
N THR A 10 7.85 -9.23 -14.92
CA THR A 10 8.03 -8.47 -13.66
C THR A 10 6.88 -7.50 -13.37
N ALA A 11 6.25 -6.95 -14.43
CA ALA A 11 5.18 -5.98 -14.29
C ALA A 11 3.87 -6.60 -13.78
N GLU A 12 3.58 -7.85 -14.17
CA GLU A 12 2.39 -8.57 -13.70
C GLU A 12 2.54 -8.95 -12.21
N TRP A 13 3.70 -9.47 -11.80
CA TRP A 13 3.99 -9.78 -10.39
C TRP A 13 3.95 -8.55 -9.47
N SER A 14 4.43 -7.39 -9.94
CA SER A 14 4.33 -6.14 -9.16
C SER A 14 2.88 -5.67 -8.98
N LYS A 15 2.01 -5.85 -9.98
CA LYS A 15 0.56 -5.59 -9.83
C LYS A 15 -0.08 -6.55 -8.83
N THR A 16 0.28 -7.84 -8.86
CA THR A 16 -0.26 -8.81 -7.92
C THR A 16 0.18 -8.52 -6.48
N ARG A 17 1.47 -8.20 -6.26
CA ARG A 17 2.02 -7.96 -4.91
C ARG A 17 1.49 -6.70 -4.24
N GLU A 18 1.41 -5.57 -4.94
CA GLU A 18 0.78 -4.36 -4.38
C GLU A 18 -0.70 -4.61 -4.05
N GLY A 19 -1.42 -5.37 -4.88
CA GLY A 19 -2.79 -5.79 -4.58
C GLY A 19 -2.90 -6.68 -3.33
N HIS A 20 -1.94 -7.59 -3.11
CA HIS A 20 -1.90 -8.36 -1.87
C HIS A 20 -1.65 -7.47 -0.64
N TYR A 21 -0.73 -6.50 -0.73
CA TYR A 21 -0.49 -5.57 0.37
C TYR A 21 -1.71 -4.69 0.65
N GLU A 22 -2.44 -4.24 -0.37
CA GLU A 22 -3.72 -3.54 -0.22
C GLU A 22 -4.72 -4.38 0.60
N GLN A 23 -4.93 -5.65 0.21
CA GLN A 23 -5.83 -6.54 0.94
C GLN A 23 -5.40 -6.77 2.39
N PHE A 24 -4.10 -6.95 2.64
CA PHE A 24 -3.61 -7.08 4.02
C PHE A 24 -3.80 -5.81 4.84
N CYS A 25 -3.63 -4.64 4.23
CA CYS A 25 -3.90 -3.37 4.90
C CYS A 25 -5.38 -3.25 5.26
N ASP A 26 -6.28 -3.57 4.33
CA ASP A 26 -7.72 -3.52 4.55
C ASP A 26 -8.16 -4.44 5.70
N GLU A 27 -7.63 -5.67 5.76
CA GLU A 27 -7.92 -6.60 6.85
C GLU A 27 -7.46 -6.06 8.21
N ILE A 28 -6.25 -5.50 8.28
CA ILE A 28 -5.70 -4.90 9.51
C ILE A 28 -6.57 -3.71 9.95
N LEU A 29 -6.91 -2.83 9.02
CA LEU A 29 -7.75 -1.66 9.28
C LEU A 29 -9.14 -2.05 9.78
N TYR A 30 -9.79 -3.00 9.10
CA TYR A 30 -11.11 -3.50 9.47
C TYR A 30 -11.11 -4.09 10.89
N ARG A 31 -10.12 -4.95 11.20
CA ARG A 31 -9.99 -5.55 12.54
C ARG A 31 -9.78 -4.51 13.64
N ARG A 32 -9.11 -3.39 13.33
CA ARG A 32 -8.80 -2.33 14.28
C ARG A 32 -9.82 -1.18 14.28
N GLY A 33 -10.81 -1.21 13.40
CA GLY A 33 -11.81 -0.14 13.26
C GLY A 33 -11.26 1.18 12.71
N PHE A 34 -10.13 1.12 11.99
CA PHE A 34 -9.55 2.27 11.32
C PHE A 34 -9.93 2.32 9.84
N LYS A 35 -9.76 3.48 9.22
CA LYS A 35 -9.85 3.71 7.78
C LYS A 35 -8.56 4.34 7.29
N LEU A 36 -8.26 4.14 6.01
CA LEU A 36 -7.17 4.82 5.32
C LEU A 36 -7.72 5.92 4.44
N ASP A 37 -7.03 7.06 4.44
CA ASP A 37 -7.27 8.16 3.52
C ASP A 37 -5.95 8.58 2.90
N ILE A 38 -5.91 8.65 1.57
CA ILE A 38 -4.68 8.93 0.83
C ILE A 38 -4.90 10.22 0.04
N ASP A 39 -4.22 11.28 0.46
CA ASP A 39 -4.28 12.61 -0.17
C ASP A 39 -2.87 13.09 -0.50
N ASN A 40 -2.62 13.46 -1.76
CA ASN A 40 -1.35 14.04 -2.22
C ASN A 40 -0.08 13.32 -1.70
N ASP A 41 -0.02 12.01 -1.91
CA ASP A 41 1.08 11.15 -1.47
C ASP A 41 1.27 11.11 0.07
N GLN A 42 0.32 11.62 0.84
CA GLN A 42 0.23 11.48 2.29
C GLN A 42 -0.86 10.48 2.64
N VAL A 43 -0.55 9.63 3.59
CA VAL A 43 -1.43 8.57 4.05
C VAL A 43 -1.85 8.89 5.46
N TYR A 44 -3.15 8.96 5.68
CA TYR A 44 -3.75 9.24 6.97
C TYR A 44 -4.52 8.03 7.47
N LEU A 45 -4.34 7.72 8.74
CA LEU A 45 -5.18 6.79 9.47
C LEU A 45 -6.34 7.58 10.10
N ILE A 46 -7.56 7.21 9.75
CA ILE A 46 -8.78 7.79 10.28
C ILE A 46 -9.37 6.81 11.29
N SER A 47 -9.52 7.24 12.52
CA SER A 47 -10.36 6.61 13.54
C SER A 47 -11.66 7.40 13.71
N THR A 48 -12.57 6.90 14.55
CA THR A 48 -13.83 7.60 14.88
C THR A 48 -13.61 9.03 15.38
N GLU A 49 -12.48 9.30 16.04
CA GLU A 49 -12.22 10.57 16.74
C GLU A 49 -11.04 11.36 16.16
N MET A 50 -10.13 10.72 15.43
CA MET A 50 -8.87 11.35 15.02
C MET A 50 -8.48 10.99 13.59
N ARG A 51 -7.84 11.97 12.93
CA ARG A 51 -7.10 11.78 11.67
C ARG A 51 -5.63 11.97 11.96
N THR A 52 -4.85 10.91 11.84
CA THR A 52 -3.42 10.91 12.14
C THR A 52 -2.64 10.64 10.86
N LEU A 53 -1.62 11.45 10.58
CA LEU A 53 -0.70 11.17 9.48
C LEU A 53 0.06 9.87 9.79
N LEU A 54 -0.12 8.86 8.94
CA LEU A 54 0.54 7.56 9.06
C LEU A 54 1.93 7.59 8.44
N LEU A 55 2.01 7.99 7.17
CA LEU A 55 3.27 8.16 6.43
C LEU A 55 3.09 9.06 5.22
N LYS A 56 4.21 9.48 4.63
CA LYS A 56 4.26 10.07 3.30
C LYS A 56 4.85 9.06 2.33
N ILE A 57 4.12 8.73 1.27
CA ILE A 57 4.52 7.79 0.23
C ILE A 57 5.73 8.37 -0.49
N ASN A 58 6.85 7.65 -0.45
CA ASN A 58 8.04 8.05 -1.19
C ASN A 58 7.99 7.56 -2.64
N LYS A 59 7.37 6.40 -2.88
CA LYS A 59 7.29 5.79 -4.21
C LYS A 59 5.90 5.21 -4.45
N ARG A 60 5.14 5.82 -5.36
CA ARG A 60 3.80 5.36 -5.75
C ARG A 60 3.71 3.88 -6.19
N LYS A 61 4.82 3.31 -6.69
CA LYS A 61 4.87 1.89 -7.11
C LYS A 61 4.93 0.89 -5.94
N THR A 62 5.21 1.37 -4.73
CA THR A 62 5.33 0.58 -3.50
C THR A 62 4.47 1.16 -2.39
N GLN A 63 3.41 1.87 -2.77
CA GLN A 63 2.55 2.60 -1.85
C GLN A 63 1.97 1.64 -0.80
N TRP A 64 1.34 0.54 -1.24
CA TRP A 64 0.68 -0.38 -0.33
C TRP A 64 1.67 -1.16 0.52
N TYR A 65 2.84 -1.50 -0.04
CA TYR A 65 3.92 -2.05 0.75
C TYR A 65 4.40 -1.10 1.87
N GLU A 66 4.60 0.18 1.57
CA GLU A 66 4.99 1.20 2.56
C GLU A 66 3.92 1.36 3.65
N ILE A 67 2.64 1.39 3.27
CA ILE A 67 1.50 1.43 4.19
C ILE A 67 1.45 0.18 5.07
N TRP A 68 1.58 -1.00 4.47
CA TRP A 68 1.55 -2.26 5.20
C TRP A 68 2.68 -2.38 6.22
N LEU A 69 3.88 -1.91 5.87
CA LEU A 69 4.99 -1.86 6.82
C LEU A 69 4.63 -0.99 8.03
N LYS A 70 4.08 0.20 7.80
CA LYS A 70 3.70 1.12 8.89
C LYS A 70 2.54 0.61 9.74
N LEU A 71 1.52 0.02 9.13
CA LEU A 71 0.39 -0.56 9.85
C LEU A 71 0.79 -1.72 10.79
N LYS A 72 1.89 -2.42 10.50
CA LYS A 72 2.41 -3.48 11.39
C LYS A 72 3.20 -2.96 12.59
N GLU A 73 3.66 -1.71 12.54
CA GLU A 73 4.38 -1.08 13.65
C GLU A 73 3.44 -0.46 14.69
N ILE A 74 2.18 -0.25 14.32
CA ILE A 74 1.10 0.23 15.21
C ILE A 74 0.48 -0.99 15.91
#